data_AF-A0A352Y091-F1
#
_entry.id   AF-A0A352Y091-F1
#
_cell.length_a   1.000
_cell.length_b   1.000
_cell.length_c   1.000
_cell.angle_alpha   90.00
_cell.angle_beta   90.00
_cell.angle_gamma   90.00
#
_symmetry.space_group_name_H-M   'P 1'
#
loop_
_entity.id
_entity.type
_entity.pdbx_description
1 polymer ?
#
loop_
_entity_poly.entity_id
_entity_poly.type
_entity_poly.pdbx_seq_one_letter_code
_entity_poly.pdbx_strand_id
1 'polypeptide(L)' 'MKIIKAIYNFIVGDMVILVGVVLAVTILALINNVSALAPLKGFSGPFLVMAVLASLVATLSREAYSSQR' A
#
# COMPACT_ATOMS: atom_id res chain seq x y z
N MET A 1 -15.16 18.93 4.09
CA MET A 1 -13.95 18.93 4.96
C MET A 1 -13.78 17.65 5.79
N LYS A 2 -14.80 17.12 6.47
CA LYS A 2 -14.66 15.92 7.33
C LYS A 2 -14.14 14.67 6.59
N ILE A 3 -14.68 14.39 5.40
CA ILE A 3 -14.31 13.21 4.59
C ILE A 3 -12.84 13.28 4.13
N ILE A 4 -12.43 14.42 3.58
CA ILE A 4 -11.04 14.64 3.14
C ILE A 4 -10.06 14.45 4.31
N LYS A 5 -10.43 14.95 5.49
CA LYS A 5 -9.61 14.80 6.70
C LYS A 5 -9.52 13.34 7.16
N ALA A 6 -10.62 12.59 7.07
CA ALA A 6 -10.64 11.16 7.39
C ALA A 6 -9.73 10.37 6.44
N ILE A 7 -9.78 10.66 5.13
CA ILE A 7 -8.91 10.04 4.13
C ILE A 7 -7.44 10.38 4.40
N TYR A 8 -7.13 11.64 4.72
CA TYR A 8 -5.77 12.06 5.06
C TYR A 8 -5.26 11.35 6.32
N ASN A 9 -6.06 11.28 7.38
CA ASN A 9 -5.69 10.54 8.59
C ASN A 9 -5.56 9.04 8.35
N PHE A 10 -6.33 8.48 7.42
CA PHE A 10 -6.20 7.08 7.07
C PHE A 10 -4.91 6.80 6.28
N ILE A 11 -4.59 7.61 5.27
CA ILE A 11 -3.42 7.40 4.41
C ILE A 11 -2.11 7.83 5.10
N VAL A 12 -2.11 9.00 5.73
CA VAL A 12 -0.91 9.63 6.31
C VAL A 12 -0.83 9.43 7.82
N GLY A 13 -1.97 9.36 8.50
CA GLY A 13 -2.00 9.10 9.94
C GLY A 13 -1.66 7.64 10.29
N ASP A 14 -1.79 6.71 9.35
CA ASP A 14 -1.31 5.34 9.51
C ASP A 14 0.03 5.10 8.81
N MET A 15 1.09 4.98 9.61
CA MET A 15 2.44 4.66 9.11
C MET A 15 2.52 3.34 8.33
N VAL A 16 1.67 2.34 8.62
CA VAL A 16 1.68 1.05 7.91
C VAL A 16 1.14 1.22 6.49
N ILE A 17 0.04 1.97 6.34
CA ILE A 17 -0.52 2.29 5.02
C ILE A 17 0.48 3.13 4.23
N LEU A 18 1.06 4.15 4.85
CA LEU A 18 2.04 5.03 4.21
C LEU A 18 3.24 4.24 3.67
N VAL A 19 3.84 3.38 4.51
CA VAL A 19 4.96 2.52 4.10
C VAL A 19 4.55 1.54 3.00
N GLY A 20 3.37 0.92 3.12
CA GLY A 20 2.86 0.00 2.11
C GLY A 20 2.69 0.66 0.73
N VAL A 21 2.13 1.87 0.70
CA VAL A 21 1.96 2.64 -0.54
C VAL A 21 3.31 3.05 -1.13
N VAL A 22 4.25 3.55 -0.31
CA VAL A 22 5.59 3.93 -0.78
C VAL A 22 6.33 2.73 -1.38
N LEU A 23 6.27 1.56 -0.75
CA LEU A 23 6.87 0.33 -1.27
C LEU A 23 6.23 -0.10 -2.58
N ALA A 24 4.89 -0.08 -2.67
CA ALA A 24 4.17 -0.44 -3.88
C ALA A 24 4.54 0.45 -5.07
N VAL A 25 4.59 1.78 -4.85
CA VAL A 25 4.99 2.76 -5.87
C VAL A 25 6.45 2.56 -6.28
N THR A 26 7.34 2.30 -5.33
CA THR A 26 8.77 2.06 -5.60
C THR A 26 8.96 0.80 -6.44
N ILE A 27 8.30 -0.30 -6.10
CA ILE A 27 8.37 -1.55 -6.86
C ILE A 27 7.78 -1.37 -8.26
N LEU A 28 6.65 -0.66 -8.37
CA LEU A 28 6.06 -0.35 -9.67
C LEU A 28 7.01 0.50 -10.53
N ALA A 29 7.69 1.48 -9.93
CA ALA A 29 8.69 2.28 -10.62
C ALA A 29 9.85 1.42 -11.12
N LEU A 30 10.33 0.46 -10.31
CA LEU A 30 11.37 -0.48 -10.72
C LEU A 30 10.91 -1.39 -11.87
N ILE A 31 9.71 -1.97 -11.80
CA ILE A 31 9.15 -2.81 -12.87
C ILE A 31 9.08 -2.04 -14.19
N ASN A 32 8.73 -0.75 -14.14
CA ASN A 32 8.57 0.07 -15.33
C ASN A 32 9.89 0.59 -15.91
N ASN A 33 10.87 0.90 -15.06
CA ASN A 33 12.13 1.54 -15.47
C ASN A 33 13.32 0.59 -15.62
N VAL A 34 13.25 -0.63 -15.09
CA VAL A 34 14.34 -1.62 -15.21
C VAL A 34 14.00 -2.63 -16.31
N SER A 35 14.85 -2.67 -17.34
CA SER A 35 14.69 -3.56 -18.51
C SER A 35 14.68 -5.04 -18.15
N ALA A 36 15.42 -5.45 -17.11
CA ALA A 36 15.41 -6.83 -16.61
C ALA A 36 14.03 -7.26 -16.05
N LEU A 37 13.19 -6.31 -15.62
CA LEU A 37 11.84 -6.58 -15.12
C LEU A 37 10.76 -6.43 -16.20
N ALA A 38 11.13 -6.26 -17.48
CA ALA A 38 10.18 -6.16 -18.59
C ALA A 38 9.12 -7.29 -18.64
N PRO A 39 9.44 -8.57 -18.34
CA PRO A 39 8.44 -9.65 -18.33
C PRO A 39 7.34 -9.46 -17.27
N LEU A 40 7.64 -8.73 -16.18
CA LEU A 40 6.71 -8.51 -15.06
C LEU A 40 5.77 -7.32 -15.30
N LYS A 41 6.00 -6.51 -16.35
CA LYS A 41 5.17 -5.33 -16.65
C LYS A 41 3.69 -5.68 -16.85
N GLY A 42 3.39 -6.83 -17.46
CA GLY A 42 2.02 -7.32 -17.64
C GLY A 42 1.30 -7.69 -16.34
N PHE A 43 2.05 -7.90 -15.26
CA PHE A 43 1.50 -8.26 -13.94
C PHE A 43 1.48 -7.09 -12.95
N SER A 44 1.84 -5.88 -13.40
CA SER A 44 1.89 -4.66 -12.57
C SER A 44 0.54 -4.29 -11.92
N GLY A 45 -0.57 -4.50 -12.63
CA GLY A 45 -1.92 -4.26 -12.11
C GLY A 45 -2.28 -5.16 -10.92
N PRO A 46 -2.26 -6.49 -11.08
CA PRO A 46 -2.47 -7.44 -9.98
C PRO A 46 -1.53 -7.21 -8.79
N PHE A 47 -0.27 -6.84 -9.05
CA PHE A 47 0.68 -6.51 -8.00
C PHE A 47 0.21 -5.34 -7.12
N LEU A 48 -0.29 -4.25 -7.72
CA LEU A 48 -0.82 -3.12 -6.96
C LEU A 48 -2.03 -3.50 -6.11
N VAL A 49 -2.94 -4.32 -6.65
CA VAL A 49 -4.10 -4.81 -5.90
C VAL A 49 -3.65 -5.59 -4.67
N MET A 50 -2.70 -6.51 -4.84
CA MET A 50 -2.15 -7.31 -3.74
C MET A 50 -1.44 -6.45 -2.70
N ALA A 51 -0.66 -5.45 -3.13
CA ALA A 51 0.04 -4.54 -2.22
C ALA A 51 -0.94 -3.71 -1.37
N VAL A 52 -2.02 -3.21 -1.98
CA VAL A 52 -3.09 -2.48 -1.27
C VAL A 52 -3.83 -3.40 -0.30
N LEU A 53 -4.21 -4.60 -0.72
CA LEU A 53 -4.88 -5.56 0.17
C LEU A 53 -3.99 -5.93 1.36
N ALA A 54 -2.71 -6.20 1.11
CA ALA A 54 -1.76 -6.51 2.17
C ALA A 54 -1.60 -5.35 3.16
N SER A 55 -1.51 -4.10 2.69
CA SER A 55 -1.38 -2.93 3.58
C SER A 55 -2.65 -2.71 4.42
N LEU A 56 -3.83 -2.90 3.82
CA LEU A 56 -5.11 -2.83 4.52
C LEU A 56 -5.24 -3.94 5.57
N VAL A 57 -4.93 -5.18 5.21
CA VAL A 57 -4.99 -6.32 6.14
C VAL A 57 -4.01 -6.11 7.29
N ALA A 58 -2.78 -5.67 7.01
CA ALA A 58 -1.78 -5.38 8.05
C ALA A 58 -2.26 -4.29 9.00
N THR A 59 -2.87 -3.23 8.47
CA THR A 59 -3.43 -2.11 9.23
C THR A 59 -4.59 -2.56 10.11
N LEU A 60 -5.60 -3.19 9.52
CA LEU A 60 -6.78 -3.69 10.24
C LEU A 60 -6.39 -4.73 11.29
N SER A 61 -5.42 -5.61 10.98
CA SER A 61 -4.90 -6.57 11.94
C SER A 61 -4.24 -5.86 13.12
N ARG A 62 -3.40 -4.86 12.85
CA ARG A 62 -2.76 -4.08 13.91
C ARG A 62 -3.81 -3.37 14.78
N GLU A 63 -4.82 -2.76 14.18
CA GLU A 63 -5.91 -2.10 14.92
C GLU A 63 -6.73 -3.09 15.75
N ALA A 64 -7.12 -4.24 15.17
CA ALA A 64 -7.88 -5.26 15.87
C ALA A 64 -7.13 -5.85 17.08
N TYR A 65 -5.82 -6.13 16.92
CA TYR A 65 -5.00 -6.65 18.01
C TYR A 65 -4.53 -5.57 19.00
N SER A 66 -4.33 -4.33 18.55
CA SER A 66 -4.03 -3.20 19.45
C SER A 66 -5.22 -2.81 20.30
N SER A 67 -6.45 -3.00 19.82
CA SER A 67 -7.69 -2.75 20.57
C SER A 67 -7.94 -3.78 21.69
N GLN A 68 -7.26 -4.93 21.64
CA GLN A 68 -7.32 -5.98 22.66
C GLN A 68 -6.27 -5.84 23.78
N ARG A 69 -5.40 -4.82 23.74
CA ARG A 69 -4.49 -4.47 24.85
C ARG A 69 -4.95 -3.20 25.55
#